data_AF-A0A662Z5J2-F1
#
_entry.id   AF-A0A662Z5J2-F1
#
_cell.length_a   1.000
_cell.length_b   1.000
_cell.length_c   1.000
_cell.angle_alpha   90.00
_cell.angle_beta   90.00
_cell.angle_gamma   90.00
#
_symmetry.space_group_name_H-M   'P 1'
#
loop_
_entity.id
_entity.type
_entity.pdbx_description
1 polymer ?
#
loop_
_entity_poly.entity_id
_entity_poly.type
_entity_poly.pdbx_seq_one_letter_code
_entity_poly.pdbx_strand_id
1 'polypeptide(L)'
;MIKITRLFMIVAIIVTSYVSQIGLVQAYDGEEFKKQLLIKKIESTEFFNEHENQMISEKPHVINDLLDINQEKIGYLVQYEVEMVSEEHLIQNDSEEDFIVETTITSLLTFLYNEKESVMEVLLVDYSSIESEGIIYLRNFTSDVVEEILLADSSNKGLKEMSSDVKKSKDMAVAAAKQNIGSGKVGEDAELNPDYLPGCRYWYCSEFITGGGDYHGNCSALAGGVCGVTGAFTRVGSAICYGSSLLGCYVPKYKQCVRGYWLTKNCPIQS
;
A
#
# COMPACT_ATOMS: atom_id res chain seq x y z
N MET A 1 -33.22 -52.47 44.38
CA MET A 1 -32.43 -52.76 43.16
C MET A 1 -32.71 -51.82 41.97
N ILE A 2 -33.83 -51.08 41.94
CA ILE A 2 -34.22 -50.21 40.79
C ILE A 2 -33.56 -48.80 40.82
N LYS A 3 -33.02 -48.34 41.96
CA LYS A 3 -32.43 -47.00 42.07
C LYS A 3 -31.01 -46.86 41.50
N ILE A 4 -30.24 -47.94 41.41
CA ILE A 4 -28.84 -47.89 40.96
C ILE A 4 -28.76 -47.86 39.41
N THR A 5 -29.66 -48.55 38.71
CA THR A 5 -29.68 -48.58 37.24
C THR A 5 -30.09 -47.25 36.60
N ARG A 6 -30.93 -46.43 37.26
CA ARG A 6 -31.28 -45.09 36.77
C ARG A 6 -30.14 -44.08 36.90
N LEU A 7 -29.25 -44.25 37.89
CA LEU A 7 -28.10 -43.36 38.08
C LEU A 7 -27.07 -43.53 36.96
N PHE A 8 -26.79 -44.77 36.55
CA PHE A 8 -25.85 -45.06 35.45
C PHE A 8 -26.33 -44.55 34.09
N MET A 9 -27.63 -44.59 33.83
CA MET A 9 -28.19 -44.14 32.56
C MET A 9 -28.13 -42.60 32.42
N ILE A 10 -28.31 -41.86 33.52
CA ILE A 10 -28.18 -40.39 33.52
C ILE A 10 -26.71 -39.98 33.33
N VAL A 11 -25.77 -40.66 33.98
CA VAL A 11 -24.33 -40.38 33.82
C VAL A 11 -23.86 -40.67 32.38
N ALA A 12 -24.34 -41.75 31.75
CA ALA A 12 -23.99 -42.07 30.36
C ALA A 12 -24.52 -41.03 29.34
N ILE A 13 -25.71 -40.46 29.58
CA ILE A 13 -26.28 -39.41 28.72
C ILE A 13 -25.53 -38.08 28.90
N ILE A 14 -25.09 -37.76 30.13
CA ILE A 14 -24.28 -36.57 30.38
C ILE A 14 -22.88 -36.71 29.74
N VAL A 15 -22.22 -37.87 29.88
CA VAL A 15 -20.89 -38.07 29.28
C VAL A 15 -20.94 -38.03 27.74
N THR A 16 -21.98 -38.60 27.11
CA THR A 16 -22.11 -38.57 25.63
C THR A 16 -22.51 -37.19 25.08
N SER A 17 -23.25 -36.38 25.84
CA SER A 17 -23.55 -34.99 25.46
C SER A 17 -22.37 -34.03 25.66
N TYR A 18 -21.46 -34.29 26.61
CA TYR A 18 -20.23 -33.50 26.74
C TYR A 18 -19.17 -33.87 25.69
N VAL A 19 -19.02 -35.14 25.33
CA VAL A 19 -18.05 -35.56 24.31
C VAL A 19 -18.45 -35.07 22.90
N SER A 20 -19.73 -34.86 22.63
CA SER A 20 -20.20 -34.28 21.36
C SER A 20 -20.03 -32.76 21.24
N GLN A 21 -19.85 -32.03 22.36
CA GLN A 21 -19.59 -30.58 22.33
C GLN A 21 -18.10 -30.23 22.23
N ILE A 22 -17.20 -31.14 22.60
CA ILE A 22 -15.74 -30.93 22.47
C ILE A 22 -15.29 -31.13 21.01
N GLY A 23 -16.01 -31.90 20.21
CA GLY A 23 -15.70 -32.15 18.80
C GLY A 23 -16.03 -31.01 17.82
N LEU A 24 -16.64 -29.91 18.27
CA LEU A 24 -17.12 -28.82 17.40
C LEU A 24 -16.44 -27.45 17.64
N VAL A 25 -15.42 -27.38 18.50
CA VAL A 25 -14.71 -26.12 18.85
C VAL A 25 -13.29 -26.03 18.25
N GLN A 26 -12.76 -27.07 17.59
CA GLN A 26 -11.31 -27.15 17.30
C GLN A 26 -10.82 -26.75 15.90
N ALA A 27 -11.63 -26.12 15.04
CA ALA A 27 -11.16 -25.65 13.72
C ALA A 27 -11.10 -24.11 13.59
N TYR A 28 -11.91 -23.37 14.34
CA TYR A 28 -12.08 -21.92 14.14
C TYR A 28 -11.01 -21.06 14.83
N ASP A 29 -10.24 -21.63 15.76
CA ASP A 29 -9.23 -20.90 16.56
C ASP A 29 -7.80 -21.00 15.97
N GLY A 30 -7.50 -22.06 15.22
CA GLY A 30 -6.13 -22.35 14.77
C GLY A 30 -5.63 -21.46 13.63
N GLU A 31 -6.48 -21.14 12.64
CA GLU A 31 -6.05 -20.38 11.47
C GLU A 31 -5.86 -18.88 11.77
N GLU A 32 -6.77 -18.29 12.53
CA GLU A 32 -6.67 -16.90 12.96
C GLU A 32 -5.43 -16.70 13.86
N PHE A 33 -5.18 -17.63 14.79
CA PHE A 33 -3.98 -17.60 15.61
C PHE A 33 -2.68 -17.67 14.77
N LYS A 34 -2.64 -18.50 13.73
CA LYS A 34 -1.51 -18.57 12.80
C LYS A 34 -1.28 -17.26 12.05
N LYS A 35 -2.34 -16.61 11.57
CA LYS A 35 -2.25 -15.30 10.90
C LYS A 35 -1.69 -14.24 11.85
N GLN A 36 -2.15 -14.21 13.11
CA GLN A 36 -1.61 -13.28 14.11
C GLN A 36 -0.13 -13.55 14.44
N LEU A 37 0.27 -14.83 14.51
CA LEU A 37 1.68 -15.19 14.71
C LEU A 37 2.55 -14.75 13.52
N LEU A 38 2.03 -14.89 12.30
CA LEU A 38 2.70 -14.43 11.09
C LEU A 38 2.86 -12.91 11.07
N ILE A 39 1.81 -12.15 11.41
CA ILE A 39 1.88 -10.68 11.49
C ILE A 39 2.99 -10.27 12.45
N LYS A 40 3.04 -10.84 13.66
CA LYS A 40 4.12 -10.56 14.62
C LYS A 40 5.50 -10.90 14.09
N LYS A 41 5.61 -11.98 13.31
CA LYS A 41 6.87 -12.34 12.65
C LYS A 41 7.27 -11.28 11.61
N ILE A 42 6.33 -10.79 10.81
CA ILE A 42 6.54 -9.73 9.83
C ILE A 42 6.96 -8.43 10.51
N GLU A 43 6.24 -8.01 11.55
CA GLU A 43 6.53 -6.80 12.33
C GLU A 43 7.93 -6.83 12.98
N SER A 44 8.51 -8.02 13.18
CA SER A 44 9.87 -8.15 13.69
C SER A 44 10.98 -8.07 12.63
N THR A 45 10.63 -7.96 11.34
CA THR A 45 11.60 -7.90 10.24
C THR A 45 12.19 -6.49 10.07
N GLU A 46 13.44 -6.42 9.59
CA GLU A 46 14.10 -5.16 9.27
C GLU A 46 13.32 -4.36 8.21
N PHE A 47 12.85 -5.02 7.16
CA PHE A 47 12.06 -4.40 6.09
C PHE A 47 10.76 -3.75 6.58
N PHE A 48 10.07 -4.37 7.55
CA PHE A 48 8.88 -3.77 8.16
C PHE A 48 9.26 -2.49 8.92
N ASN A 49 10.27 -2.57 9.77
CA ASN A 49 10.72 -1.44 10.61
C ASN A 49 11.23 -0.26 9.78
N GLU A 50 11.92 -0.52 8.66
CA GLU A 50 12.40 0.52 7.75
C GLU A 50 11.26 1.36 7.13
N HIS A 51 10.10 0.74 6.91
CA HIS A 51 8.96 1.37 6.24
C HIS A 51 7.80 1.70 7.19
N GLU A 52 7.90 1.38 8.48
CA GLU A 52 6.81 1.52 9.47
C GLU A 52 6.23 2.94 9.51
N ASN A 53 7.11 3.96 9.49
CA ASN A 53 6.70 5.37 9.52
C ASN A 53 6.00 5.83 8.24
N GLN A 54 6.10 5.06 7.16
CA GLN A 54 5.45 5.34 5.89
C GLN A 54 4.17 4.51 5.74
N MET A 55 3.86 3.58 6.65
CA MET A 55 2.66 2.74 6.50
C MET A 55 1.39 3.56 6.73
N ILE A 56 0.42 3.37 5.84
CA ILE A 56 -0.92 3.98 5.97
C ILE A 56 -1.70 3.37 7.15
N SER A 57 -1.42 2.11 7.47
CA SER A 57 -2.03 1.40 8.59
C SER A 57 -1.06 0.40 9.21
N GLU A 58 -1.11 0.28 10.53
CA GLU A 58 -0.45 -0.81 11.29
C GLU A 58 -1.02 -2.19 10.93
N LYS A 59 -2.24 -2.24 10.37
CA LYS A 59 -2.87 -3.50 9.97
C LYS A 59 -2.57 -3.79 8.50
N PRO A 60 -2.35 -5.06 8.13
CA PRO A 60 -2.25 -5.45 6.74
C PRO A 60 -3.49 -5.02 5.94
N HIS A 61 -3.25 -4.48 4.76
CA HIS A 61 -4.28 -4.22 3.75
C HIS A 61 -4.88 -5.53 3.23
N VAL A 62 -4.05 -6.56 3.01
CA VAL A 62 -4.47 -7.89 2.55
C VAL A 62 -3.77 -8.99 3.35
N ILE A 63 -4.50 -10.05 3.67
CA ILE A 63 -3.98 -11.31 4.19
C ILE A 63 -4.67 -12.46 3.46
N ASN A 64 -3.97 -13.12 2.56
CA ASN A 64 -4.50 -14.21 1.73
C ASN A 64 -3.64 -15.46 1.82
N ASP A 65 -4.19 -16.58 1.36
CA ASP A 65 -3.43 -17.81 1.19
C ASP A 65 -2.43 -17.65 0.04
N LEU A 66 -1.20 -18.12 0.26
CA LEU A 66 -0.22 -18.30 -0.80
C LEU A 66 -0.41 -19.69 -1.38
N LEU A 67 -0.77 -19.77 -2.66
CA LEU A 67 -1.06 -21.01 -3.37
C LEU A 67 0.08 -21.39 -4.33
N ASP A 68 0.32 -22.69 -4.51
CA ASP A 68 1.25 -23.20 -5.50
C ASP A 68 0.62 -23.35 -6.91
N ILE A 69 1.36 -23.94 -7.85
CA ILE A 69 0.91 -24.17 -9.23
C ILE A 69 -0.34 -25.07 -9.33
N ASN A 70 -0.54 -25.92 -8.33
CA ASN A 70 -1.66 -26.85 -8.25
C ASN A 70 -2.83 -26.28 -7.44
N GLN A 71 -2.78 -24.99 -7.07
CA GLN A 71 -3.73 -24.32 -6.18
C GLN A 71 -3.73 -24.87 -4.75
N GLU A 72 -2.67 -25.56 -4.34
CA GLU A 72 -2.52 -26.00 -2.96
C GLU A 72 -1.93 -24.88 -2.11
N LYS A 73 -2.47 -24.69 -0.90
CA LYS A 73 -1.93 -23.74 0.08
C LYS A 73 -0.53 -24.16 0.49
N ILE A 74 0.43 -23.25 0.32
CA ILE A 74 1.82 -23.38 0.75
C ILE A 74 2.22 -22.36 1.81
N GLY A 75 1.38 -21.34 2.05
CA GLY A 75 1.55 -20.43 3.17
C GLY A 75 0.64 -19.21 3.05
N TYR A 76 1.20 -18.01 3.25
CA TYR A 76 0.44 -16.78 3.35
C TYR A 76 1.09 -15.62 2.59
N LEU A 77 0.26 -14.75 2.05
CA LEU A 77 0.61 -13.46 1.48
C LEU A 77 0.03 -12.37 2.39
N VAL A 78 0.86 -11.41 2.78
CA VAL A 78 0.49 -10.28 3.63
C VAL A 78 0.95 -9.00 2.95
N GLN A 79 0.07 -8.00 2.83
CA GLN A 79 0.41 -6.74 2.18
C GLN A 79 0.10 -5.55 3.06
N TYR A 80 0.99 -4.56 3.03
CA TYR A 80 0.83 -3.26 3.65
C TYR A 80 0.86 -2.18 2.58
N GLU A 81 0.05 -1.14 2.78
CA GLU A 81 0.11 0.08 1.98
C GLU A 81 1.14 1.03 2.60
N VAL A 82 2.09 1.46 1.78
CA VAL A 82 3.19 2.34 2.18
C VAL A 82 3.08 3.65 1.40
N GLU A 83 3.01 4.76 2.09
CA GLU A 83 2.99 6.10 1.52
C GLU A 83 4.34 6.42 0.88
N MET A 84 4.33 6.67 -0.43
CA MET A 84 5.48 7.16 -1.16
C MET A 84 5.18 8.58 -1.65
N VAL A 85 6.13 9.48 -1.43
CA VAL A 85 6.03 10.83 -1.99
C VAL A 85 6.65 10.78 -3.38
N SER A 86 5.84 11.02 -4.40
CA SER A 86 6.32 11.33 -5.74
C SER A 86 6.63 12.82 -5.76
N GLU A 87 7.88 13.16 -5.44
CA GLU A 87 8.36 14.54 -5.42
C GLU A 87 8.95 14.92 -6.76
N GLU A 88 8.17 15.45 -7.70
CA GLU A 88 8.76 16.15 -8.84
C GLU A 88 7.92 17.33 -9.31
N HIS A 89 8.39 18.53 -8.98
CA HIS A 89 8.81 19.58 -9.92
C HIS A 89 9.18 20.84 -9.15
N LEU A 90 10.46 21.23 -9.20
CA LEU A 90 10.91 22.61 -8.94
C LEU A 90 10.68 23.39 -10.23
N ILE A 91 9.68 24.27 -10.25
CA ILE A 91 9.64 25.28 -11.32
C ILE A 91 10.53 26.41 -10.84
N GLN A 92 11.81 26.37 -11.24
CA GLN A 92 12.65 27.55 -11.22
C GLN A 92 12.04 28.56 -12.19
N ASN A 93 11.33 29.54 -11.66
CA ASN A 93 11.13 30.77 -12.40
C ASN A 93 12.48 31.51 -12.37
N ASP A 94 12.88 32.20 -13.46
CA ASP A 94 14.15 32.96 -13.58
C ASP A 94 14.31 34.13 -12.56
N SER A 95 13.53 34.09 -11.48
CA SER A 95 13.59 34.92 -10.29
C SER A 95 13.22 34.07 -9.06
N GLU A 96 14.22 33.43 -8.45
CA GLU A 96 14.33 33.01 -7.02
C GLU A 96 13.12 32.37 -6.28
N GLU A 97 12.15 31.74 -6.94
CA GLU A 97 11.03 31.08 -6.25
C GLU A 97 10.87 29.63 -6.71
N ASP A 98 11.16 28.71 -5.79
CA ASP A 98 10.94 27.28 -5.97
C ASP A 98 9.49 26.92 -5.62
N PHE A 99 8.75 26.44 -6.62
CA PHE A 99 7.40 25.91 -6.47
C PHE A 99 7.46 24.39 -6.40
N ILE A 100 6.85 23.78 -5.37
CA ILE A 100 6.76 22.31 -5.21
C ILE A 100 5.27 21.93 -5.15
N VAL A 101 4.85 21.00 -6.01
CA VAL A 101 3.57 20.31 -5.89
C VAL A 101 3.84 18.89 -5.47
N GLU A 102 3.41 18.56 -4.26
CA GLU A 102 3.55 17.22 -3.73
C GLU A 102 2.40 16.33 -4.26
N THR A 103 2.79 15.17 -4.76
CA THR A 103 1.91 14.06 -5.11
C THR A 103 2.22 12.90 -4.21
N THR A 104 1.24 12.45 -3.44
CA THR A 104 1.40 11.25 -2.63
C THR A 104 0.74 10.09 -3.35
N ILE A 105 1.44 8.96 -3.46
CA ILE A 105 0.92 7.71 -4.01
C ILE A 105 1.32 6.54 -3.11
N THR A 106 0.42 5.59 -2.91
CA THR A 106 0.73 4.42 -2.09
C THR A 106 1.36 3.31 -2.92
N SER A 107 2.34 2.65 -2.30
CA SER A 107 3.04 1.47 -2.79
C SER A 107 2.66 0.25 -1.95
N LEU A 108 2.89 -0.96 -2.47
CA LEU A 108 2.53 -2.20 -1.77
C LEU A 108 3.79 -2.92 -1.27
N LEU A 109 3.97 -2.98 0.04
CA LEU A 109 4.96 -3.82 0.69
C LEU A 109 4.34 -5.18 0.98
N THR A 110 4.82 -6.21 0.28
CA THR A 110 4.24 -7.55 0.25
C THR A 110 5.21 -8.56 0.86
N PHE A 111 4.74 -9.31 1.85
CA PHE A 111 5.44 -10.41 2.50
C PHE A 111 4.83 -11.73 2.05
N LEU A 112 5.65 -12.59 1.45
CA LEU A 112 5.27 -13.92 1.00
C LEU A 112 5.92 -14.94 1.92
N TYR A 113 5.12 -15.60 2.75
CA TYR A 113 5.60 -16.60 3.70
C TYR A 113 5.25 -18.00 3.23
N ASN A 114 6.27 -18.82 2.96
CA ASN A 114 6.13 -20.24 2.69
C ASN A 114 6.22 -21.02 4.00
N GLU A 115 5.11 -21.62 4.44
CA GLU A 115 5.06 -22.39 5.69
C GLU A 115 5.90 -23.67 5.59
N LYS A 116 5.91 -24.34 4.43
CA LYS A 116 6.63 -25.60 4.22
C LYS A 116 8.14 -25.41 4.30
N GLU A 117 8.65 -24.34 3.72
CA GLU A 117 10.09 -24.03 3.65
C GLU A 117 10.56 -23.10 4.78
N SER A 118 9.62 -22.49 5.52
CA SER A 118 9.90 -21.47 6.53
C SER A 118 10.66 -20.25 6.01
N VAL A 119 10.51 -19.94 4.72
CA VAL A 119 11.15 -18.80 4.02
C VAL A 119 10.15 -17.66 3.87
N MET A 120 10.64 -16.43 4.00
CA MET A 120 9.89 -15.20 3.75
C MET A 120 10.56 -14.41 2.63
N GLU A 121 9.81 -14.10 1.59
CA GLU A 121 10.21 -13.17 0.52
C GLU A 121 9.51 -11.83 0.72
N VAL A 122 10.22 -10.74 0.48
CA VAL A 122 9.69 -9.38 0.64
C VAL A 122 9.81 -8.62 -0.67
N LEU A 123 8.67 -8.11 -1.14
CA LEU A 123 8.52 -7.40 -2.41
C LEU A 123 7.97 -6.00 -2.13
N LEU A 124 8.53 -4.98 -2.76
CA LEU A 124 7.93 -3.65 -2.87
C LEU A 124 7.49 -3.44 -4.30
N VAL A 125 6.19 -3.21 -4.46
CA VAL A 125 5.63 -2.63 -5.67
C VAL A 125 5.61 -1.12 -5.50
N ASP A 126 6.49 -0.43 -6.19
CA ASP A 126 6.62 1.02 -6.13
C ASP A 126 5.93 1.69 -7.32
N TYR A 127 4.87 2.45 -7.01
CA TYR A 127 4.11 3.24 -7.98
C TYR A 127 4.55 4.71 -8.05
N SER A 128 5.55 5.14 -7.27
CA SER A 128 5.98 6.54 -7.17
C SER A 128 6.36 7.19 -8.51
N SER A 129 6.83 6.39 -9.47
CA SER A 129 7.32 6.85 -10.79
C SER A 129 6.29 6.68 -11.92
N ILE A 130 5.07 6.26 -11.59
CA ILE A 130 4.03 6.00 -12.60
C ILE A 130 3.59 7.27 -13.34
N GLU A 131 3.74 8.43 -12.70
CA GLU A 131 3.35 9.71 -13.27
C GLU A 131 4.46 10.34 -14.13
N SER A 132 5.69 10.39 -13.60
CA SER A 132 6.84 11.01 -14.24
C SER A 132 7.39 10.16 -15.40
N GLU A 133 7.55 8.86 -15.16
CA GLU A 133 8.21 7.94 -16.09
C GLU A 133 7.23 6.98 -16.78
N GLY A 134 6.04 6.79 -16.20
CA GLY A 134 5.13 5.72 -16.63
C GLY A 134 5.69 4.33 -16.31
N ILE A 135 6.53 4.23 -15.28
CA ILE A 135 7.19 2.99 -14.84
C ILE A 135 6.68 2.62 -13.45
N ILE A 136 6.47 1.32 -13.25
CA ILE A 136 6.25 0.71 -11.94
C ILE A 136 7.48 -0.12 -11.62
N TYR A 137 8.08 0.11 -10.46
CA TYR A 137 9.26 -0.65 -10.02
C TYR A 137 8.82 -1.80 -9.11
N LEU A 138 9.19 -3.02 -9.46
CA LEU A 138 9.03 -4.19 -8.61
C LEU A 138 10.39 -4.54 -8.00
N ARG A 139 10.58 -4.23 -6.73
CA ARG A 139 11.80 -4.50 -5.98
C ARG A 139 11.62 -5.74 -5.11
N ASN A 140 12.46 -6.73 -5.32
CA ASN A 140 12.57 -7.90 -4.46
C ASN A 140 13.75 -7.71 -3.49
N PHE A 141 13.44 -7.42 -2.23
CA PHE A 141 14.45 -7.19 -1.20
C PHE A 141 15.19 -8.47 -0.78
N THR A 142 14.61 -9.65 -1.03
CA THR A 142 15.24 -10.92 -0.69
C THR A 142 16.29 -11.33 -1.72
N SER A 143 16.07 -11.01 -2.99
CA SER A 143 17.01 -11.35 -4.08
C SER A 143 17.86 -10.17 -4.58
N ASP A 144 17.57 -8.95 -4.12
CA ASP A 144 18.16 -7.69 -4.58
C ASP A 144 17.95 -7.44 -6.09
N VAL A 145 16.81 -7.88 -6.60
CA VAL A 145 16.40 -7.69 -8.00
C VAL A 145 15.37 -6.57 -8.10
N VAL A 146 15.54 -5.70 -9.09
CA VAL A 146 14.59 -4.66 -9.45
C VAL A 146 14.12 -4.92 -10.88
N GLU A 147 12.81 -5.00 -11.07
CA GLU A 147 12.18 -5.08 -12.38
C GLU A 147 11.42 -3.80 -12.68
N GLU A 148 11.52 -3.36 -13.93
CA GLU A 148 10.80 -2.20 -14.45
C GLU A 148 9.61 -2.68 -15.28
N ILE A 149 8.44 -2.13 -14.98
CA ILE A 149 7.21 -2.50 -15.68
C ILE A 149 6.62 -1.25 -16.28
N LEU A 150 6.61 -1.20 -17.61
CA LEU A 150 6.07 -0.08 -18.36
C LEU A 150 4.54 -0.07 -18.23
N LEU A 151 3.98 1.04 -17.76
CA LEU A 151 2.53 1.24 -17.67
C LEU A 151 1.85 1.08 -19.04
N ALA A 152 2.55 1.44 -20.12
CA ALA A 152 2.06 1.26 -21.48
C ALA A 152 1.68 -0.20 -21.77
N ASP A 153 2.47 -1.14 -21.24
CA ASP A 153 2.31 -2.59 -21.43
C ASP A 153 1.29 -3.19 -20.46
N SER A 154 0.89 -2.45 -19.42
CA SER A 154 -0.12 -2.89 -18.46
C SER A 154 -1.51 -2.99 -19.10
N SER A 155 -2.20 -4.11 -18.90
CA SER A 155 -3.63 -4.24 -19.26
C SER A 155 -4.57 -3.62 -18.23
N ASN A 156 -4.05 -3.11 -17.10
CA ASN A 156 -4.84 -2.53 -16.03
C ASN A 156 -5.37 -1.14 -16.44
N LYS A 157 -6.64 -1.09 -16.84
CA LYS A 157 -7.31 0.17 -17.20
C LYS A 157 -7.35 1.16 -16.03
N GLY A 158 -7.59 0.67 -14.81
CA GLY A 158 -7.63 1.51 -13.61
C GLY A 158 -6.30 2.21 -13.33
N LEU A 159 -5.16 1.53 -13.54
CA LEU A 159 -3.84 2.15 -13.43
C LEU A 159 -3.60 3.22 -14.50
N LYS A 160 -4.02 2.95 -15.74
CA LYS A 160 -3.89 3.91 -16.85
C LYS A 160 -4.76 5.16 -16.63
N GLU A 161 -5.98 4.96 -16.16
CA GLU A 161 -6.91 6.04 -15.80
C GLU A 161 -6.37 6.87 -14.64
N MET A 162 -5.92 6.22 -13.55
CA MET A 162 -5.32 6.89 -12.40
C MET A 162 -4.09 7.71 -12.79
N SER A 163 -3.15 7.15 -13.55
CA SER A 163 -1.96 7.88 -14.02
C SER A 163 -2.35 9.13 -14.83
N SER A 164 -3.35 9.00 -15.72
CA SER A 164 -3.88 10.14 -16.48
C SER A 164 -4.53 11.19 -15.59
N ASP A 165 -5.30 10.79 -14.57
CA ASP A 165 -5.99 11.70 -13.66
C ASP A 165 -5.02 12.45 -12.76
N VAL A 166 -4.00 11.77 -12.23
CA VAL A 166 -2.93 12.37 -11.43
C VAL A 166 -2.18 13.41 -12.26
N LYS A 167 -1.76 13.04 -13.48
CA LYS A 167 -1.05 13.94 -14.40
C LYS A 167 -1.86 15.19 -14.73
N LYS A 168 -3.12 15.01 -15.14
CA LYS A 168 -4.02 16.13 -15.47
C LYS A 168 -4.23 17.07 -14.28
N SER A 169 -4.40 16.51 -13.09
CA SER A 169 -4.65 17.28 -11.88
C SER A 169 -3.42 18.08 -11.43
N LYS A 170 -2.23 17.48 -11.59
CA LYS A 170 -0.95 18.18 -11.38
C LYS A 170 -0.77 19.33 -12.36
N ASP A 171 -1.00 19.11 -13.66
CA ASP A 171 -0.91 20.16 -14.68
C ASP A 171 -1.84 21.34 -14.36
N MET A 172 -3.06 21.04 -13.89
CA MET A 172 -4.01 22.05 -13.44
C MET A 172 -3.51 22.83 -12.21
N ALA A 173 -2.95 22.15 -11.21
CA ALA A 173 -2.41 22.79 -10.01
C ALA A 173 -1.21 23.69 -10.33
N VAL A 174 -0.32 23.24 -11.21
CA VAL A 174 0.82 24.03 -11.70
C VAL A 174 0.35 25.27 -12.46
N ALA A 175 -0.63 25.11 -13.36
CA ALA A 175 -1.17 26.24 -14.11
C ALA A 175 -1.85 27.27 -13.19
N ALA A 176 -2.63 26.80 -12.21
CA ALA A 176 -3.27 27.65 -11.20
C ALA A 176 -2.24 28.40 -10.35
N ALA A 177 -1.17 27.71 -9.91
CA ALA A 177 -0.10 28.34 -9.14
C ALA A 177 0.62 29.43 -9.94
N LYS A 178 0.98 29.18 -11.20
CA LYS A 178 1.58 30.17 -12.10
C LYS A 178 0.68 31.39 -12.31
N GLN A 179 -0.63 31.19 -12.48
CA GLN A 179 -1.59 32.28 -12.65
C GLN A 179 -1.74 33.14 -11.37
N ASN A 180 -1.67 32.52 -10.19
CA ASN A 180 -1.78 33.23 -8.92
C ASN A 180 -0.54 34.11 -8.62
N ILE A 181 0.66 33.68 -9.03
CA ILE A 181 1.89 34.51 -8.95
C ILE A 181 1.73 35.78 -9.81
N GLY A 182 1.26 35.63 -11.05
CA GLY A 182 1.12 36.74 -11.99
C GLY A 182 -0.01 37.72 -11.69
N SER A 183 -0.94 37.38 -10.78
CA SER A 183 -2.11 38.21 -10.44
C SER A 183 -2.04 38.87 -9.06
N GLY A 184 -0.98 38.64 -8.28
CA GLY A 184 -0.80 39.26 -6.96
C GLY A 184 -1.82 38.83 -5.90
N LYS A 185 -2.61 37.78 -6.17
CA LYS A 185 -3.57 37.21 -5.21
C LYS A 185 -2.84 36.30 -4.22
N VAL A 186 -2.08 36.92 -3.32
CA VAL A 186 -1.72 36.32 -2.03
C VAL A 186 -3.02 36.30 -1.22
N GLY A 187 -3.36 35.15 -0.60
CA GLY A 187 -4.65 34.97 0.06
C GLY A 187 -4.98 36.11 1.04
N GLU A 188 -6.20 36.63 0.96
CA GLU A 188 -6.68 37.79 1.75
C GLU A 188 -6.72 37.54 3.27
N ASP A 189 -6.47 36.32 3.74
CA ASP A 189 -6.52 35.93 5.16
C ASP A 189 -5.15 35.86 5.86
N ALA A 190 -4.05 36.22 5.18
CA ALA A 190 -2.80 36.52 5.85
C ALA A 190 -2.73 38.04 6.04
N GLU A 191 -3.01 38.53 7.25
CA GLU A 191 -2.63 39.89 7.66
C GLU A 191 -1.15 40.11 7.29
N LEU A 192 -0.93 40.76 6.16
CA LEU A 192 0.38 41.24 5.76
C LEU A 192 0.74 42.35 6.73
N ASN A 193 1.41 41.98 7.81
CA ASN A 193 2.11 42.94 8.65
C ASN A 193 3.08 43.71 7.72
N PRO A 194 2.97 45.03 7.58
CA PRO A 194 3.79 45.79 6.64
C PRO A 194 5.31 45.78 6.96
N ASP A 195 5.71 45.16 8.06
CA ASP A 195 7.11 44.98 8.47
C ASP A 195 7.76 43.64 8.01
N TYR A 196 7.16 42.90 7.08
CA TYR A 196 7.67 41.57 6.66
C TYR A 196 8.98 41.64 5.83
N LEU A 197 10.05 41.12 6.44
CA LEU A 197 11.34 40.73 5.86
C LEU A 197 11.18 39.73 4.68
N PRO A 198 12.20 39.55 3.81
CA PRO A 198 12.16 38.55 2.74
C PRO A 198 12.06 37.13 3.33
N GLY A 199 10.85 36.59 3.37
CA GLY A 199 10.55 35.22 3.78
C GLY A 199 10.40 34.29 2.58
N CYS A 200 10.56 32.99 2.81
CA CYS A 200 10.38 31.96 1.78
C CYS A 200 8.90 31.89 1.44
N ARG A 201 8.59 32.04 0.15
CA ARG A 201 7.24 31.78 -0.36
C ARG A 201 7.10 30.28 -0.59
N TYR A 202 6.05 29.70 -0.06
CA TYR A 202 5.73 28.29 -0.28
C TYR A 202 4.28 28.17 -0.75
N TRP A 203 4.06 27.23 -1.67
CA TRP A 203 2.72 26.89 -2.12
C TRP A 203 2.03 26.04 -1.06
N TYR A 204 0.91 26.51 -0.55
CA TYR A 204 0.06 25.75 0.34
C TYR A 204 -1.11 25.18 -0.43
N CYS A 205 -1.26 23.86 -0.39
CA CYS A 205 -2.40 23.20 -0.98
C CYS A 205 -3.64 23.33 -0.08
N SER A 206 -4.70 23.96 -0.60
CA SER A 206 -5.97 24.13 0.09
C SER A 206 -6.99 23.04 -0.24
N GLU A 207 -6.86 22.41 -1.41
CA GLU A 207 -7.79 21.41 -1.91
C GLU A 207 -7.05 20.27 -2.61
N PHE A 208 -7.42 19.04 -2.23
CA PHE A 208 -6.86 17.82 -2.77
C PHE A 208 -7.95 17.01 -3.46
N ILE A 209 -7.56 16.31 -4.52
CA ILE A 209 -8.31 15.13 -4.97
C ILE A 209 -7.65 13.89 -4.40
N THR A 210 -8.47 12.87 -4.14
CA THR A 210 -8.01 11.55 -3.73
C THR A 210 -8.74 10.49 -4.54
N GLY A 211 -8.10 9.34 -4.70
CA GLY A 211 -8.70 8.19 -5.38
C GLY A 211 -7.85 6.94 -5.20
N GLY A 212 -8.31 5.84 -5.80
CA GLY A 212 -7.63 4.54 -5.73
C GLY A 212 -7.74 3.85 -4.36
N GLY A 213 -6.85 2.88 -4.12
CA GLY A 213 -6.83 2.02 -2.93
C GLY A 213 -7.63 0.73 -3.05
N ASP A 214 -8.07 0.40 -4.26
CA ASP A 214 -8.93 -0.74 -4.52
C ASP A 214 -8.38 -1.59 -5.67
N TYR A 215 -8.76 -2.87 -5.66
CA TYR A 215 -8.51 -3.79 -6.75
C TYR A 215 -9.58 -3.62 -7.84
N HIS A 216 -9.15 -3.42 -9.08
CA HIS A 216 -10.06 -3.22 -10.20
C HIS A 216 -10.76 -4.54 -10.63
N GLY A 217 -12.08 -4.52 -10.76
CA GLY A 217 -12.88 -5.65 -11.27
C GLY A 217 -12.92 -6.87 -10.34
N ASN A 218 -12.87 -8.09 -10.91
CA ASN A 218 -12.90 -9.34 -10.15
C ASN A 218 -11.55 -9.71 -9.52
N CYS A 219 -10.57 -8.82 -9.59
CA CYS A 219 -9.22 -9.11 -9.13
C CYS A 219 -9.08 -9.22 -7.60
N SER A 220 -10.03 -8.73 -6.81
CA SER A 220 -10.02 -8.94 -5.36
C SER A 220 -10.04 -10.43 -5.00
N ALA A 221 -10.66 -11.27 -5.83
CA ALA A 221 -10.64 -12.73 -5.68
C ALA A 221 -9.34 -13.38 -6.19
N LEU A 222 -8.57 -12.67 -7.04
CA LEU A 222 -7.29 -13.11 -7.60
C LEU A 222 -6.08 -12.54 -6.85
N ALA A 223 -6.27 -11.60 -5.92
CA ALA A 223 -5.23 -11.06 -5.02
C ALA A 223 -4.64 -12.11 -4.04
N GLY A 224 -4.92 -13.40 -4.25
CA GLY A 224 -4.23 -14.55 -3.65
C GLY A 224 -4.09 -15.74 -4.62
N GLY A 225 -4.43 -15.53 -5.91
CA GLY A 225 -4.52 -16.54 -6.93
C GLY A 225 -3.32 -16.51 -7.88
N VAL A 226 -2.41 -17.45 -7.66
CA VAL A 226 -1.45 -18.01 -8.63
C VAL A 226 -0.20 -17.17 -8.93
N CYS A 227 0.96 -17.77 -8.61
CA CYS A 227 1.92 -18.04 -9.66
C CYS A 227 2.64 -19.38 -9.47
N GLY A 228 2.68 -20.16 -10.55
CA GLY A 228 3.20 -21.52 -10.54
C GLY A 228 4.68 -21.59 -10.18
N VAL A 229 5.00 -22.50 -9.26
CA VAL A 229 6.27 -22.63 -8.52
C VAL A 229 7.45 -23.10 -9.39
N THR A 230 7.83 -22.31 -10.39
CA THR A 230 9.20 -22.41 -10.95
C THR A 230 9.96 -21.10 -10.85
N GLY A 231 9.32 -20.04 -10.31
CA GLY A 231 9.90 -18.71 -10.28
C GLY A 231 9.97 -18.03 -8.93
N ALA A 232 8.94 -18.17 -8.08
CA ALA A 232 8.76 -17.47 -6.80
C ALA A 232 9.98 -17.49 -5.85
N PHE A 233 10.82 -18.51 -5.91
CA PHE A 233 12.01 -18.63 -5.05
C PHE A 233 13.32 -18.67 -5.85
N THR A 234 13.29 -18.21 -7.10
CA THR A 234 14.47 -18.00 -7.95
C THR A 234 14.65 -16.50 -8.18
N ARG A 235 15.91 -16.02 -8.29
CA ARG A 235 16.22 -14.58 -8.45
C ARG A 235 15.42 -13.84 -9.54
N VAL A 236 14.94 -14.54 -10.58
CA VAL A 236 14.31 -13.93 -11.77
C VAL A 236 12.83 -14.28 -11.90
N GLY A 237 12.38 -15.39 -11.32
CA GLY A 237 11.04 -15.88 -11.58
C GLY A 237 9.96 -15.40 -10.61
N SER A 238 10.33 -14.77 -9.49
CA SER A 238 9.33 -14.25 -8.55
C SER A 238 8.70 -12.98 -9.10
N ALA A 239 9.52 -12.08 -9.64
CA ALA A 239 9.08 -10.77 -10.07
C ALA A 239 8.17 -10.81 -11.33
N ILE A 240 8.44 -11.66 -12.32
CA ILE A 240 7.58 -11.83 -13.52
C ILE A 240 6.16 -12.33 -13.16
N CYS A 241 6.09 -13.20 -12.17
CA CYS A 241 4.88 -13.91 -11.81
C CYS A 241 3.96 -13.05 -10.94
N TYR A 242 4.56 -12.43 -9.91
CA TYR A 242 3.87 -11.53 -8.99
C TYR A 242 3.56 -10.17 -9.62
N GLY A 243 4.40 -9.72 -10.57
CA GLY A 243 4.17 -8.50 -11.34
C GLY A 243 2.84 -8.53 -12.10
N SER A 244 2.44 -9.67 -12.66
CA SER A 244 1.21 -9.72 -13.45
C SER A 244 -0.09 -9.68 -12.63
N SER A 245 -0.14 -10.35 -11.47
CA SER A 245 -1.34 -10.50 -10.65
C SER A 245 -1.50 -9.43 -9.57
N LEU A 246 -0.40 -8.98 -8.93
CA LEU A 246 -0.43 -7.88 -7.96
C LEU A 246 -0.55 -6.52 -8.69
N LEU A 247 0.20 -6.31 -9.78
CA LEU A 247 0.21 -5.02 -10.50
C LEU A 247 -0.92 -4.90 -11.52
N GLY A 248 -1.35 -6.02 -12.09
CA GLY A 248 -2.42 -6.01 -13.09
C GLY A 248 -3.78 -5.55 -12.56
N CYS A 249 -3.91 -5.37 -11.25
CA CYS A 249 -5.21 -5.21 -10.62
C CYS A 249 -5.28 -4.12 -9.54
N TYR A 250 -4.25 -3.90 -8.73
CA TYR A 250 -4.30 -2.85 -7.70
C TYR A 250 -4.19 -1.47 -8.35
N VAL A 251 -5.07 -0.56 -7.93
CA VAL A 251 -4.96 0.87 -8.24
C VAL A 251 -4.53 1.58 -6.95
N PRO A 252 -3.32 2.16 -6.88
CA PRO A 252 -2.81 2.78 -5.66
C PRO A 252 -3.65 3.97 -5.22
N LYS A 253 -3.70 4.16 -3.90
CA LYS A 253 -4.25 5.40 -3.33
C LYS A 253 -3.37 6.54 -3.79
N TYR A 254 -3.98 7.63 -4.17
CA TYR A 254 -3.27 8.86 -4.46
C TYR A 254 -3.94 10.04 -3.79
N LYS A 255 -3.13 11.05 -3.49
CA LYS A 255 -3.57 12.36 -3.01
C LYS A 255 -2.81 13.41 -3.79
N GLN A 256 -3.55 14.23 -4.53
CA GLN A 256 -3.00 15.23 -5.42
C GLN A 256 -3.54 16.61 -5.08
N CYS A 257 -2.65 17.59 -4.99
CA CYS A 257 -3.07 18.98 -4.89
C CYS A 257 -3.74 19.45 -6.18
N VAL A 258 -4.92 20.07 -6.08
CA VAL A 258 -5.63 20.67 -7.25
C VAL A 258 -5.82 22.17 -7.12
N ARG A 259 -5.80 22.69 -5.89
CA ARG A 259 -5.91 24.12 -5.62
C ARG A 259 -5.13 24.49 -4.38
N GLY A 260 -4.52 25.68 -4.42
CA GLY A 260 -3.75 26.21 -3.32
C GLY A 260 -3.57 27.72 -3.44
N TYR A 261 -2.74 28.26 -2.55
CA TYR A 261 -2.37 29.66 -2.53
C TYR A 261 -0.96 29.82 -1.96
N TRP A 262 -0.36 30.97 -2.24
CA TRP A 262 0.97 31.30 -1.72
C TRP A 262 0.88 31.77 -0.29
N LEU A 263 1.76 31.20 0.55
CA LEU A 263 1.99 31.65 1.89
C LEU A 263 3.44 32.12 2.02
N THR A 264 3.65 33.08 2.92
CA THR A 264 5.00 33.52 3.31
C THR A 264 5.25 33.03 4.74
N LYS A 265 6.35 32.30 4.95
CA LYS A 265 6.81 31.90 6.29
C LYS A 265 8.24 32.38 6.49
N ASN A 266 8.63 32.51 7.75
CA ASN A 266 10.03 32.65 8.12
C ASN A 266 10.78 31.40 7.64
N CYS A 267 11.77 31.58 6.76
CA CYS A 267 12.62 30.48 6.34
C CYS A 267 13.30 29.87 7.58
N PRO A 268 13.40 28.54 7.69
CA PRO A 268 14.32 27.95 8.65
C PRO A 268 15.73 28.46 8.33
N ILE A 269 16.38 29.05 9.33
CA ILE A 269 17.79 29.47 9.22
C ILE A 269 18.58 28.19 8.99
N GLN A 270 19.15 28.01 7.80
CA GLN A 270 20.09 26.91 7.56
C GLN A 270 21.26 27.07 8.53
N SER A 271 21.37 26.14 9.49
CA SER A 271 22.51 26.02 10.42
C SER A 271 23.59 25.15 9.81
#